data_AF-A0A935S776-F1
#
_entry.id   AF-A0A935S776-F1
#
_cell.length_a   1.000
_cell.length_b   1.000
_cell.length_c   1.000
_cell.angle_alpha   90.00
_cell.angle_beta   90.00
_cell.angle_gamma   90.00
#
_symmetry.space_group_name_H-M   'P 1'
#
loop_
_entity.id
_entity.type
_entity.pdbx_description
1 polymer ?
#
loop_
_entity_poly.entity_id
_entity_poly.type
_entity_poly.pdbx_seq_one_letter_code
_entity_poly.pdbx_strand_id
1 'polypeptide(L)'
;MRELYAQFTADEISDKIAELIRPKNLKAELKLIYQSIEGLHQSCPNNLGDWYFTGKYPTPGGIRVSNRAFVNYMEGKNVRAY
;
A
#
# COMPACT_ATOMS: atom_id res chain seq x y z
N MET A 1 -9.79 5.44 -1.63
CA MET A 1 -8.58 4.70 -2.04
C MET A 1 -8.94 3.43 -2.80
N ARG A 2 -9.69 2.51 -2.20
CA ARG A 2 -10.12 1.24 -2.83
C ARG A 2 -10.78 1.38 -4.20
N GLU A 3 -11.68 2.34 -4.38
CA GLU A 3 -12.35 2.59 -5.67
C GLU A 3 -11.41 3.07 -6.78
N LEU A 4 -10.29 3.71 -6.43
CA LEU A 4 -9.29 4.12 -7.40
C LEU A 4 -8.47 2.90 -7.89
N TYR A 5 -8.04 2.05 -6.95
CA TYR A 5 -7.31 0.83 -7.27
C TYR A 5 -8.19 -0.22 -7.96
N ALA A 6 -9.50 -0.22 -7.70
CA ALA A 6 -10.43 -1.14 -8.36
C ALA A 6 -10.65 -0.85 -9.86
N GLN A 7 -10.25 0.32 -10.35
CA GLN A 7 -10.38 0.68 -11.77
C GLN A 7 -9.32 0.02 -12.67
N PHE A 8 -8.28 -0.56 -12.08
CA PHE A 8 -7.16 -1.15 -12.81
C PHE A 8 -6.77 -2.48 -12.17
N THR A 9 -6.34 -3.42 -13.00
CA THR A 9 -5.73 -4.67 -12.56
C THR A 9 -4.30 -4.44 -12.05
N ALA A 10 -3.79 -5.35 -11.23
CA ALA A 10 -2.40 -5.28 -10.76
C ALA A 10 -1.41 -5.30 -11.92
N ASP A 11 -1.70 -6.04 -12.99
CA ASP A 11 -0.88 -6.13 -14.19
C ASP A 11 -0.86 -4.79 -14.96
N GLU A 12 -2.01 -4.14 -15.14
CA GLU A 12 -2.08 -2.82 -15.80
C GLU A 12 -1.31 -1.74 -15.02
N ILE A 13 -1.38 -1.76 -13.69
CA ILE A 13 -0.60 -0.86 -12.84
C ILE A 13 0.90 -1.18 -13.00
N SER A 14 1.27 -2.46 -13.03
CA SER A 14 2.66 -2.90 -13.18
C SER A 14 3.26 -2.49 -14.52
N ASP A 15 2.50 -2.68 -15.60
CA ASP A 15 2.88 -2.27 -16.96
C ASP A 15 3.04 -0.75 -17.05
N LYS A 16 2.15 0.02 -16.40
CA LYS A 16 2.27 1.48 -16.38
C LYS A 16 3.51 1.94 -15.61
N ILE A 17 3.85 1.29 -14.51
CA ILE A 17 5.07 1.59 -13.77
C ILE A 17 6.30 1.23 -14.60
N ALA A 18 6.29 0.08 -15.27
CA ALA A 18 7.37 -0.35 -16.17
C ALA A 18 7.60 0.68 -17.28
N GLU A 19 6.53 1.23 -17.87
CA GLU A 19 6.60 2.33 -18.85
C GLU A 19 7.27 3.59 -18.26
N LEU A 20 6.86 4.00 -17.05
CA LEU A 20 7.36 5.21 -16.38
C LEU A 20 8.84 5.14 -16.01
N ILE A 21 9.32 3.97 -15.59
CA ILE A 21 10.72 3.77 -15.17
C ILE A 21 11.63 3.32 -16.31
N ARG A 22 11.08 3.05 -17.50
CA ARG A 22 11.83 2.55 -18.65
C ARG A 22 12.90 3.57 -19.08
N PRO A 23 14.19 3.19 -19.09
CA PRO A 23 15.24 4.05 -19.63
C PRO A 23 15.05 4.25 -21.14
N LYS A 24 15.24 5.48 -21.63
CA LYS A 24 15.06 5.84 -23.07
C LYS A 24 15.89 4.98 -24.03
N ASN A 25 17.06 4.50 -23.58
CA ASN A 25 17.99 3.75 -24.41
C ASN A 25 17.83 2.23 -24.29
N LEU A 26 16.82 1.75 -23.54
CA LEU A 26 16.59 0.32 -23.35
C LEU A 26 15.92 -0.29 -24.59
N LYS A 27 16.70 -1.11 -25.31
CA LYS A 27 16.26 -1.84 -26.52
C LYS A 27 15.54 -3.17 -26.24
N ALA A 28 15.35 -3.50 -24.96
CA ALA A 28 14.65 -4.70 -24.52
C ALA A 28 13.25 -4.36 -23.99
N GLU A 29 12.38 -5.38 -23.96
CA GLU A 29 11.12 -5.31 -23.21
C GLU A 29 11.42 -5.28 -21.72
N LEU A 30 10.77 -4.36 -20.99
CA LEU A 30 10.85 -4.27 -19.54
C LEU A 30 9.49 -4.68 -18.98
N LYS A 31 9.48 -5.77 -18.21
CA LYS A 31 8.32 -6.16 -17.40
C LYS A 31 8.67 -6.05 -15.92
N LEU A 32 7.73 -5.52 -15.16
CA LEU A 32 7.83 -5.43 -13.71
C LEU A 32 6.96 -6.53 -13.10
N ILE A 33 7.58 -7.44 -12.35
CA ILE A 33 6.87 -8.55 -11.71
C ILE A 33 6.84 -8.29 -10.22
N TYR A 34 5.65 -8.10 -9.68
CA TYR A 34 5.44 -8.07 -8.23
C TYR A 34 5.09 -9.46 -7.70
N GLN A 35 5.36 -9.68 -6.42
CA GLN A 35 4.82 -10.82 -5.71
C GLN A 35 3.29 -10.68 -5.62
N SER A 36 2.55 -11.75 -5.88
CA SER A 36 1.09 -11.73 -5.71
C SER A 36 0.73 -11.47 -4.24
N ILE A 37 -0.48 -10.95 -4.01
CA ILE A 37 -0.97 -10.70 -2.65
C ILE A 37 -1.04 -12.01 -1.86
N GLU A 38 -1.46 -13.10 -2.51
CA GLU A 38 -1.47 -14.44 -1.93
C GLU A 38 -0.06 -14.89 -1.55
N GLY A 39 0.92 -14.63 -2.41
CA GLY A 39 2.32 -14.95 -2.15
C GLY A 39 2.89 -14.16 -0.98
N LEU A 40 2.52 -12.88 -0.86
CA LEU A 40 2.87 -12.03 0.29
C LEU A 40 2.26 -12.59 1.59
N HIS A 41 0.97 -12.94 1.57
CA HIS A 41 0.29 -13.51 2.73
C HIS A 41 0.89 -14.85 3.16
N GLN A 42 1.29 -15.70 2.21
CA GLN A 42 1.98 -16.96 2.50
C GLN A 42 3.38 -16.73 3.08
N SER A 43 4.12 -15.74 2.56
CA SER A 43 5.49 -15.44 2.99
C SER A 43 5.53 -14.76 4.35
N CYS A 44 4.49 -13.98 4.69
CA CYS A 44 4.42 -13.16 5.89
C CYS A 44 3.03 -13.25 6.56
N PRO A 45 2.62 -14.42 7.09
CA PRO A 45 1.25 -14.65 7.54
C PRO A 45 0.80 -13.76 8.70
N ASN A 46 1.75 -13.30 9.53
CA ASN A 46 1.49 -12.41 10.66
C ASN A 46 1.66 -10.92 10.33
N ASN A 47 2.18 -10.59 9.14
CA ASN A 47 2.53 -9.23 8.73
C ASN A 47 2.11 -9.02 7.27
N LEU A 48 0.81 -9.05 7.02
CA LEU A 48 0.28 -9.12 5.66
C LEU A 48 0.62 -7.89 4.80
N GLY A 49 0.73 -6.69 5.39
CA GLY A 49 1.29 -5.49 4.74
C GLY A 49 0.61 -5.04 3.42
N ASP A 50 -0.52 -5.64 3.07
CA ASP A 50 -1.13 -5.61 1.74
C ASP A 50 -1.97 -4.36 1.46
N TRP A 51 -2.20 -3.53 2.47
CA TRP A 51 -2.99 -2.31 2.39
C TRP A 51 -2.47 -1.30 1.36
N TYR A 52 -1.17 -1.29 1.07
CA TYR A 52 -0.57 -0.50 -0.02
C TYR A 52 -1.03 -0.95 -1.41
N PHE A 53 -1.30 -2.24 -1.59
CA PHE A 53 -1.65 -2.85 -2.87
C PHE A 53 -3.16 -3.03 -3.04
N THR A 54 -3.88 -3.32 -1.95
CA THR A 54 -5.34 -3.55 -1.95
C THR A 54 -6.14 -2.26 -1.74
N GLY A 55 -5.49 -1.17 -1.35
CA GLY A 55 -6.13 0.07 -0.92
C GLY A 55 -7.03 -0.12 0.32
N LYS A 56 -6.90 -1.23 1.06
CA LYS A 56 -7.63 -1.52 2.31
C LYS A 56 -7.06 -0.68 3.46
N TYR A 57 -7.25 0.62 3.31
CA TYR A 57 -6.77 1.67 4.20
C TYR A 57 -7.92 2.65 4.51
N PRO A 58 -8.01 3.20 5.73
CA PRO A 58 -7.14 2.97 6.88
C PRO A 58 -7.35 1.60 7.53
N THR A 59 -6.28 1.00 8.06
CA THR A 59 -6.35 -0.27 8.80
C THR A 59 -6.98 -0.05 10.19
N PRO A 60 -7.58 -1.05 10.84
CA PRO A 60 -8.12 -0.90 12.19
C PRO A 60 -7.09 -0.37 13.20
N GLY A 61 -5.83 -0.79 13.07
CA GLY A 61 -4.71 -0.25 13.85
C GLY A 61 -4.46 1.24 13.55
N GLY A 62 -4.42 1.61 12.27
CA GLY A 62 -4.26 3.01 11.86
C GLY A 62 -5.39 3.91 12.36
N ILE A 63 -6.64 3.45 12.30
CA ILE A 63 -7.80 4.16 12.85
C ILE A 63 -7.64 4.38 14.36
N ARG A 64 -7.22 3.34 15.10
CA ARG A 64 -7.02 3.42 16.56
C ARG A 64 -5.97 4.47 16.93
N VAL A 65 -4.83 4.47 16.24
CA VAL A 65 -3.75 5.44 16.47
C VAL A 65 -4.22 6.85 16.14
N SER A 66 -4.94 7.04 15.02
CA SER A 66 -5.49 8.34 14.64
C SER A 66 -6.48 8.88 15.67
N ASN A 67 -7.42 8.05 16.13
CA ASN A 67 -8.40 8.44 17.15
C ASN A 67 -7.72 8.76 18.50
N ARG A 68 -6.70 7.99 18.89
CA ARG A 68 -5.95 8.27 20.12
C ARG A 68 -5.15 9.57 20.01
N ALA A 69 -4.57 9.86 18.85
CA ALA A 69 -3.91 11.14 18.60
C ALA A 69 -4.90 12.31 18.73
N PHE A 70 -6.11 12.16 18.18
CA PHE A 70 -7.17 13.16 18.31
C PHE A 70 -7.58 13.40 19.77
N VAL A 71 -7.80 12.33 20.55
CA VAL A 71 -8.12 12.44 21.99
C VAL A 71 -6.99 13.12 22.75
N ASN A 72 -5.74 12.71 22.53
CA ASN A 72 -4.58 13.33 23.19
C ASN A 72 -4.48 14.83 22.89
N TYR A 73 -4.72 15.24 21.64
CA TYR A 73 -4.75 16.64 21.24
C TYR A 73 -5.85 17.42 21.98
N MET A 74 -7.08 16.90 21.99
CA MET A 74 -8.22 17.54 22.67
C MET A 74 -8.03 17.66 24.19
N GLU A 75 -7.35 16.68 24.80
CA GLU A 75 -7.07 16.66 26.24
C GLU A 75 -5.74 17.36 26.62
N GLY A 76 -5.02 17.95 25.65
CA GLY A 76 -3.74 18.63 25.89
C GLY A 76 -2.61 17.68 26.33
N LYS A 77 -2.74 16.38 26.08
CA LYS A 77 -1.75 15.36 26.46
C LYS A 77 -0.64 15.28 25.43
N ASN A 78 0.58 15.62 25.81
CA ASN A 78 1.77 15.48 24.94
C ASN A 78 2.37 14.06 25.04
N VAL A 79 1.62 13.06 24.61
CA VAL A 79 2.06 11.65 24.59
C VAL A 79 1.84 11.04 23.20
N ARG A 80 2.69 10.07 22.84
CA ARG A 80 2.57 9.36 21.56
C ARG A 80 1.30 8.52 21.53
N ALA A 81 0.69 8.43 20.35
CA ALA A 81 -0.56 7.69 20.14
C ALA A 81 -0.36 6.19 19.89
N TYR A 82 0.88 5.76 19.64
CA TYR A 82 1.30 4.37 19.47
C TYR A 82 2.18 3.91 20.62
#